data_AF-A0A7K0TGQ8-F1
#
_entry.id   AF-A0A7K0TGQ8-F1
#
_cell.length_a   1.000
_cell.length_b   1.000
_cell.length_c   1.000
_cell.angle_alpha   90.00
_cell.angle_beta   90.00
_cell.angle_gamma   90.00
#
_symmetry.space_group_name_H-M   'P 1'
#
loop_
_entity.id
_entity.type
_entity.pdbx_description
1 polymer ?
#
loop_
_entity_poly.entity_id
_entity_poly.type
_entity_poly.pdbx_seq_one_letter_code
_entity_poly.pdbx_strand_id
1 'polypeptide(L)' 'MINLAIEVGKTSTPEAVLFWFLAPLAVIAALGMLLSKKAVHSAILLAWIMITLAIFYIAQDAVFLG' A
#
# COMPACT_ATOMS: atom_id res chain seq x y z
N MET A 1 -0.68 31.21 5.59
CA MET A 1 -0.88 30.55 4.27
C MET A 1 -0.01 29.29 4.16
N ILE A 2 1.33 29.43 4.08
CA ILE A 2 2.27 28.31 3.86
C ILE A 2 2.30 27.29 5.02
N ASN A 3 2.30 27.74 6.28
CA ASN A 3 2.31 26.84 7.44
C ASN A 3 1.05 25.97 7.52
N LEU A 4 -0.10 26.49 7.10
CA LEU A 4 -1.37 25.75 7.11
C LEU A 4 -1.36 24.64 6.04
N ALA A 5 -0.69 24.87 4.90
CA ALA A 5 -0.51 23.85 3.87
C ALA A 5 0.44 22.72 4.32
N ILE A 6 1.49 23.05 5.08
CA ILE A 6 2.43 22.08 5.66
C ILE A 6 1.72 21.22 6.73
N GLU A 7 0.87 21.84 7.53
CA GLU A 7 0.17 21.18 8.63
C GLU A 7 -0.92 20.22 8.14
N VAL A 8 -1.67 20.62 7.11
CA VAL A 8 -2.68 19.76 6.44
C VAL A 8 -2.03 18.63 5.64
N GLY A 9 -0.84 18.86 5.07
CA GLY A 9 -0.10 17.84 4.31
C GLY A 9 0.67 16.85 5.18
N LYS A 10 0.70 17.02 6.51
CA LYS A 10 1.44 16.14 7.40
C LYS A 10 0.63 14.87 7.66
N THR A 11 1.10 13.75 7.13
CA THR A 11 0.58 12.44 7.51
C THR A 11 0.89 12.16 8.97
N SER A 12 -0.08 11.57 9.66
CA SER A 12 0.08 11.11 11.02
C SER A 12 1.15 10.02 11.09
N THR A 13 1.83 9.94 12.23
CA THR A 13 3.01 9.07 12.42
C THR A 13 2.73 7.58 12.18
N PRO A 14 1.61 6.97 12.63
CA PRO A 14 1.35 5.57 12.35
C PRO A 14 1.12 5.26 10.87
N GLU A 15 0.43 6.13 10.13
CA GLU A 15 0.13 5.99 8.70
C GLU A 15 1.41 6.12 7.88
N ALA A 16 2.30 7.05 8.25
CA ALA A 16 3.61 7.19 7.62
C ALA A 16 4.47 5.93 7.80
N VAL A 17 4.47 5.34 9.00
CA VAL A 17 5.16 4.07 9.27
C VAL A 17 4.56 2.95 8.42
N LEU A 18 3.24 2.83 8.41
CA LEU A 18 2.51 1.80 7.66
C LEU A 18 2.83 1.87 6.16
N PHE A 19 2.80 3.08 5.59
CA PHE A 19 3.19 3.34 4.19
C PHE A 19 4.61 2.88 3.88
N TRP A 20 5.59 3.25 4.72
CA TRP A 20 6.99 2.91 4.49
C TRP A 20 7.30 1.41 4.53
N PHE A 21 6.47 0.60 5.21
CA PHE A 21 6.62 -0.86 5.20
C PHE A 21 5.84 -1.55 4.10
N LEU A 22 4.55 -1.22 3.95
CA LEU A 22 3.67 -1.89 3.00
C LEU A 22 3.95 -1.49 1.55
N ALA A 23 4.33 -0.23 1.29
CA ALA A 23 4.53 0.24 -0.09
C ALA A 23 5.70 -0.46 -0.79
N PRO A 24 6.91 -0.60 -0.18
CA PRO A 24 7.99 -1.38 -0.79
C PRO A 24 7.62 -2.85 -0.97
N LEU A 25 6.88 -3.44 -0.03
CA LEU A 25 6.43 -4.83 -0.14
C LEU A 25 5.49 -5.04 -1.33
N ALA A 26 4.53 -4.13 -1.54
CA ALA A 26 3.66 -4.14 -2.71
C ALA A 26 4.45 -4.02 -4.01
N VAL A 27 5.46 -3.14 -4.06
CA VAL A 27 6.32 -2.98 -5.25
C VAL A 27 7.10 -4.27 -5.54
N ILE A 28 7.71 -4.89 -4.53
CA ILE A 28 8.43 -6.16 -4.69
C ILE A 28 7.47 -7.26 -5.16
N ALA A 29 6.27 -7.34 -4.59
CA ALA A 29 5.26 -8.32 -5.00
C ALA A 29 4.82 -8.10 -6.46
N ALA A 30 4.59 -6.85 -6.88
CA ALA A 30 4.22 -6.50 -8.25
C ALA A 30 5.34 -6.83 -9.25
N LEU A 31 6.59 -6.55 -8.89
CA LEU A 31 7.75 -6.94 -9.70
C LEU A 31 7.88 -8.47 -9.79
N GLY A 32 7.72 -9.18 -8.66
CA GLY A 32 7.72 -10.64 -8.64
C GLY A 32 6.59 -11.24 -9.48
N MET A 33 5.43 -10.59 -9.52
CA MET A 33 4.27 -10.99 -10.32
C MET A 33 4.60 -10.95 -11.81
N LEU A 34 5.34 -9.93 -12.25
CA LEU A 34 5.78 -9.73 -13.64
C LEU A 34 6.88 -10.71 -14.07
N LEU A 35 7.79 -11.06 -13.15
CA LEU A 35 8.92 -11.96 -13.42
C LEU A 35 8.56 -13.45 -13.29
N SER A 36 7.40 -13.78 -12.71
CA SER A 36 6.97 -15.16 -12.53
C SER A 36 6.63 -15.85 -13.86
N LYS A 37 7.31 -16.96 -14.17
CA LYS A 37 7.02 -17.81 -15.34
C LYS A 37 5.75 -18.66 -15.22
N LYS A 38 5.16 -18.78 -14.03
CA LYS A 38 3.98 -19.60 -13.76
C LYS A 38 2.83 -18.73 -13.26
N ALA A 39 1.66 -18.87 -13.88
CA ALA A 39 0.47 -18.12 -13.51
C ALA A 39 0.09 -18.25 -12.03
N VAL A 40 0.30 -19.43 -11.44
CA VAL A 40 -0.03 -19.71 -10.02
C VAL A 40 0.74 -18.82 -9.04
N HIS A 41 2.04 -18.61 -9.25
CA HIS A 41 2.83 -17.75 -8.36
C HIS A 41 2.47 -16.27 -8.55
N SER A 42 2.12 -15.88 -9.78
CA SER A 42 1.64 -14.54 -10.11
C SER A 42 0.31 -14.25 -9.39
N ALA A 43 -0.61 -15.23 -9.31
CA ALA A 43 -1.88 -15.10 -8.60
C ALA A 43 -1.70 -14.92 -7.08
N ILE A 44 -0.74 -15.61 -6.46
CA ILE A 44 -0.44 -15.45 -5.02
C ILE A 44 0.12 -14.04 -4.75
N LEU A 45 1.00 -13.54 -5.62
CA LEU A 45 1.53 -12.18 -5.50
C LEU A 45 0.46 -11.11 -5.74
N LEU A 46 -0.51 -11.38 -6.63
CA LEU A 46 -1.68 -10.53 -6.81
C LEU A 46 -2.55 -10.49 -5.54
N ALA A 47 -2.82 -11.65 -4.92
CA ALA A 47 -3.55 -11.70 -3.66
C ALA A 47 -2.84 -10.90 -2.56
N TRP A 48 -1.51 -10.95 -2.51
CA TRP A 48 -0.70 -10.14 -1.60
C TRP A 48 -0.91 -8.63 -1.82
N ILE A 49 -0.93 -8.18 -3.08
CA ILE A 49 -1.19 -6.78 -3.43
C ILE A 49 -2.59 -6.36 -2.97
N MET A 50 -3.61 -7.20 -3.19
CA MET A 50 -4.98 -6.90 -2.77
C MET A 50 -5.10 -6.73 -1.25
N ILE A 51 -4.43 -7.58 -0.47
CA ILE A 51 -4.38 -7.45 1.00
C ILE A 51 -3.67 -6.14 1.40
N THR A 52 -2.56 -5.81 0.73
CA THR A 52 -1.81 -4.58 1.00
C THR A 52 -2.67 -3.33 0.75
N LEU A 53 -3.46 -3.34 -0.33
CA LEU A 53 -4.40 -2.27 -0.65
C LEU A 53 -5.54 -2.17 0.38
N ALA A 54 -6.11 -3.29 0.80
CA ALA A 54 -7.14 -3.32 1.84
C ALA A 54 -6.66 -2.66 3.15
N ILE A 55 -5.43 -2.96 3.56
CA ILE A 55 -4.83 -2.35 4.76
C ILE A 55 -4.67 -0.83 4.57
N PHE A 56 -4.24 -0.38 3.39
CA PHE A 56 -4.15 1.07 3.10
C PHE A 56 -5.51 1.76 3.10
N TYR A 57 -6.54 1.14 2.54
CA TYR A 57 -7.88 1.72 2.55
C TYR A 57 -8.44 1.83 3.97
N ILE A 58 -8.24 0.82 4.82
CA ILE A 58 -8.62 0.90 6.24
C ILE A 58 -7.84 2.02 6.96
N ALA A 59 -6.54 2.13 6.72
CA ALA A 59 -5.70 3.15 7.36
C ALA A 59 -6.01 4.59 6.91
N GLN A 60 -6.66 4.76 5.76
CA GLN A 60 -7.08 6.06 5.21
C GLN A 60 -8.55 6.38 5.50
N ASP A 61 -9.17 5.70 6.47
CA ASP A 61 -10.60 5.81 6.79
C ASP A 61 -11.54 5.50 5.61
N ALA A 62 -11.05 4.81 4.57
CA ALA A 62 -11.79 4.39 3.39
C ALA A 62 -12.25 2.92 3.50
N VAL A 63 -12.79 2.55 4.66
CA VAL A 63 -13.11 1.15 5.03
C VAL A 63 -14.08 0.46 4.06
N PHE A 64 -14.92 1.21 3.34
CA PHE A 64 -15.82 0.64 2.33
C PHE A 64 -15.12 0.11 1.06
N LEU A 65 -13.87 0.53 0.82
CA LEU A 65 -13.08 0.16 -0.36
C LEU A 65 -12.02 -0.92 -0.08
N GLY A 66 -11.79 -1.26 1.20
CA GLY A 66 -10.87 -2.30 1.65
C GLY A 66 -11.52 -3.67 1.81
#